data_AF-A0A9W7BKF9-F1
#
_entry.id   AF-A0A9W7BKF9-F1
#
_cell.length_a   1.000
_cell.length_b   1.000
_cell.length_c   1.000
_cell.angle_alpha   90.00
_cell.angle_beta   90.00
_cell.angle_gamma   90.00
#
_symmetry.space_group_name_H-M   'P 1'
#
loop_
_entity.id
_entity.type
_entity.pdbx_description
1 polymer ?
#
loop_
_entity_poly.entity_id
_entity_poly.type
_entity_poly.pdbx_seq_one_letter_code
_entity_poly.pdbx_strand_id
1 'polypeptide(L)'
;MHAGQTLLTSKQTVQTNPLFLTSSQNSLSPLGKQQSSSASTLLKKSPYPPTIIKYPTSTQTYETSYLLSQSLKLGRDRTVPEFTFMDQRGLGLWNGLNKTLISDSILYHDRTTGGEPPPSNEDGTPSDSLDNVLVRLRQLMSVLETQYSGESILLIFADGVTPGVLAAGLAGRKLEEAYIVELEEGEVWVDFNVETVKQRFGDDKRVERYNKRVEEGRVKLKELMSDERPRLTQEEMEFQEEQKVLRQEEELRNEKKEEEKRKEQEAMAMRRNIIEEEGRKRQEETERRREEVKREALKRKEEAMASRTANSATPRRTKEEEEIISNSFLGGSVVAAGGFMYQAWTNRDEIGRAEERNANSTTNTAAATTYYATKEEADEAKILKAEKDRLEKENVEMELKERERIEEETKEKEEEAERQRIKAAEEEKASEEERKRREAEDFQRQTRVEQEKVADENRVLRGTSIDPTSSAEYTDDAKPFSNGLDDQQSKSEDEVEAELEGFDAFTDFLADIINEE
;
A
#
# COMPACT_ATOMS: atom_id res chain seq x y z
N MET A 1 -22.45 15.77 12.70
CA MET A 1 -22.72 14.54 11.93
C MET A 1 -21.70 13.49 12.37
N HIS A 2 -22.12 12.24 12.50
CA HIS A 2 -21.21 11.10 12.60
C HIS A 2 -20.99 10.52 11.20
N ALA A 3 -19.77 10.08 10.88
CA ALA A 3 -19.43 9.42 9.62
C ALA A 3 -20.35 8.23 9.31
N GLY A 4 -20.38 7.84 8.04
CA GLY A 4 -21.04 6.59 7.65
C GLY A 4 -20.26 5.37 8.14
N GLN A 5 -20.92 4.22 8.21
CA GLN A 5 -20.33 2.94 8.58
C GLN A 5 -19.05 2.62 7.79
N THR A 6 -18.01 2.08 8.45
CA THR A 6 -16.75 1.64 7.83
C THR A 6 -16.74 0.12 7.59
N LEU A 7 -15.74 -0.38 6.86
CA LEU A 7 -15.54 -1.83 6.70
C LEU A 7 -15.12 -2.51 8.03
N LEU A 8 -14.52 -1.77 8.98
CA LEU A 8 -14.25 -2.27 10.33
C LEU A 8 -15.53 -2.30 11.17
N THR A 9 -16.35 -1.24 11.11
CA THR A 9 -17.61 -1.19 11.87
C THR A 9 -18.63 -2.22 11.37
N SER A 10 -18.65 -2.54 10.07
CA SER A 10 -19.49 -3.64 9.55
C SER A 10 -19.02 -5.03 10.00
N LYS A 11 -17.69 -5.24 10.14
CA LYS A 11 -17.08 -6.43 10.78
C LYS A 11 -17.28 -6.51 12.30
N GLN A 12 -17.88 -5.49 12.93
CA GLN A 12 -17.96 -5.32 14.38
C GLN A 12 -16.61 -5.10 15.09
N THR A 13 -15.59 -4.55 14.44
CA THR A 13 -14.39 -4.03 15.15
C THR A 13 -14.54 -2.55 15.50
N VAL A 14 -13.98 -2.11 16.63
CA VAL A 14 -13.76 -0.68 16.93
C VAL A 14 -12.27 -0.38 16.85
N GLN A 15 -11.89 0.55 15.97
CA GLN A 15 -10.50 0.95 15.76
C GLN A 15 -10.36 2.44 16.07
N THR A 16 -9.43 2.77 16.96
CA THR A 16 -9.17 4.11 17.56
C THR A 16 -7.69 4.47 17.59
N ASN A 17 -6.77 3.53 17.33
CA ASN A 17 -5.35 3.84 17.17
C ASN A 17 -5.14 4.70 15.91
N PRO A 18 -4.62 5.94 16.01
CA PRO A 18 -4.43 6.86 14.88
C PRO A 18 -3.70 6.25 13.67
N LEU A 19 -2.78 5.30 13.90
CA LEU A 19 -2.02 4.62 12.84
C LEU A 19 -2.93 3.85 11.86
N PHE A 20 -3.99 3.24 12.37
CA PHE A 20 -4.94 2.45 11.57
C PHE A 20 -6.13 3.27 11.07
N LEU A 21 -6.34 4.49 11.58
CA LEU A 21 -7.46 5.34 11.15
C LEU A 21 -7.33 5.88 9.73
N THR A 22 -6.11 5.92 9.18
CA THR A 22 -5.80 6.26 7.79
C THR A 22 -5.67 5.05 6.87
N SER A 23 -6.01 3.84 7.34
CA SER A 23 -6.01 2.63 6.53
C SER A 23 -7.19 2.58 5.55
N SER A 24 -7.07 1.76 4.50
CA SER A 24 -8.17 1.41 3.59
C SER A 24 -9.24 0.54 4.26
N GLN A 25 -8.93 -0.13 5.38
CA GLN A 25 -9.91 -0.88 6.15
C GLN A 25 -10.88 0.09 6.86
N ASN A 26 -10.41 1.28 7.24
CA ASN A 26 -11.25 2.34 7.82
C ASN A 26 -12.01 3.19 6.77
N SER A 27 -12.05 2.76 5.49
CA SER A 27 -12.92 3.33 4.45
C SER A 27 -14.41 3.05 4.69
N LEU A 28 -15.30 3.83 4.05
CA LEU A 28 -16.75 3.63 4.17
C LEU A 28 -17.19 2.31 3.51
N SER A 29 -18.06 1.57 4.20
CA SER A 29 -18.81 0.46 3.63
C SER A 29 -19.81 0.97 2.57
N PRO A 30 -20.39 0.10 1.73
CA PRO A 30 -21.46 0.49 0.81
C PRO A 30 -22.63 1.19 1.54
N LEU A 31 -22.98 0.71 2.73
CA LEU A 31 -23.98 1.34 3.60
C LEU A 31 -23.52 2.71 4.11
N GLY A 32 -22.24 2.88 4.49
CA GLY A 32 -21.66 4.16 4.88
C GLY A 32 -21.69 5.21 3.77
N LYS A 33 -21.53 4.78 2.51
CA LYS A 33 -21.67 5.63 1.32
C LYS A 33 -23.13 6.02 1.08
N GLN A 34 -24.07 5.08 1.20
CA GLN A 34 -25.51 5.36 1.12
C GLN A 34 -25.98 6.32 2.24
N GLN A 35 -25.55 6.10 3.48
CA GLN A 35 -25.76 6.98 4.63
C GLN A 35 -25.27 8.41 4.34
N SER A 36 -24.05 8.54 3.79
CA SER A 36 -23.47 9.84 3.40
C SER A 36 -24.30 10.54 2.30
N SER A 37 -24.82 9.80 1.32
CA SER A 37 -25.71 10.34 0.28
C SER A 37 -27.07 10.81 0.83
N SER A 38 -27.68 10.05 1.74
CA SER A 38 -28.92 10.44 2.43
C SER A 38 -28.71 11.67 3.32
N ALA A 39 -27.61 11.71 4.07
CA ALA A 39 -27.17 12.89 4.84
C ALA A 39 -27.05 14.13 3.94
N SER A 40 -26.45 13.99 2.76
CA SER A 40 -26.33 15.09 1.78
C SER A 40 -27.69 15.63 1.32
N THR A 41 -28.69 14.77 1.18
CA THR A 41 -30.05 15.13 0.76
C THR A 41 -30.81 15.87 1.85
N LEU A 42 -30.56 15.54 3.12
CA LEU A 42 -31.09 16.27 4.27
C LEU A 42 -30.41 17.64 4.42
N LEU A 43 -29.09 17.71 4.30
CA LEU A 43 -28.32 18.96 4.37
C LEU A 43 -28.71 19.96 3.27
N LYS A 44 -29.00 19.48 2.05
CA LYS A 44 -29.55 20.29 0.94
C LYS A 44 -30.92 20.91 1.22
N LYS A 45 -31.69 20.34 2.15
CA LYS A 45 -33.04 20.78 2.55
C LYS A 45 -33.03 21.57 3.87
N SER A 46 -31.88 21.74 4.51
CA SER A 46 -31.73 22.56 5.71
C SER A 46 -31.97 24.05 5.39
N PRO A 47 -32.53 24.85 6.34
CA PRO A 47 -32.57 26.31 6.20
C PRO A 47 -31.18 26.95 6.10
N TYR A 48 -30.15 26.30 6.62
CA TYR A 48 -28.76 26.80 6.69
C TYR A 48 -27.79 25.77 6.08
N PRO A 49 -27.85 25.52 4.76
CA PRO A 49 -26.98 24.53 4.10
C PRO A 49 -25.49 24.85 4.38
N PRO A 50 -24.63 23.84 4.63
CA PRO A 50 -23.24 24.09 5.00
C PRO A 50 -22.47 24.87 3.93
N THR A 51 -21.72 25.89 4.35
CA THR A 51 -20.78 26.67 3.52
C THR A 51 -19.32 26.28 3.76
N ILE A 52 -19.06 25.49 4.80
CA ILE A 52 -17.78 24.85 5.10
C ILE A 52 -18.01 23.49 5.79
N ILE A 53 -17.15 22.52 5.47
CA ILE A 53 -17.04 21.22 6.14
C ILE A 53 -15.72 21.18 6.91
N LYS A 54 -15.77 20.70 8.17
CA LYS A 54 -14.61 20.28 8.97
C LYS A 54 -14.74 18.80 9.36
N TYR A 55 -13.63 18.08 9.31
CA TYR A 55 -13.57 16.63 9.50
C TYR A 55 -12.18 16.21 10.00
N PRO A 56 -12.05 15.17 10.87
CA PRO A 56 -10.76 14.63 11.26
C PRO A 56 -10.11 13.85 10.12
N THR A 57 -8.79 13.64 10.19
CA THR A 57 -7.99 13.02 9.11
C THR A 57 -8.19 11.50 8.90
N SER A 58 -9.16 10.86 9.55
CA SER A 58 -9.47 9.43 9.32
C SER A 58 -10.10 9.15 7.95
N THR A 59 -9.88 7.96 7.39
CA THR A 59 -10.34 7.61 6.03
C THR A 59 -11.85 7.77 5.85
N GLN A 60 -12.66 7.23 6.77
CA GLN A 60 -14.12 7.37 6.75
C GLN A 60 -14.60 8.83 6.74
N THR A 61 -14.00 9.71 7.53
CA THR A 61 -14.40 11.12 7.64
C THR A 61 -13.94 11.92 6.43
N TYR A 62 -12.77 11.59 5.86
CA TYR A 62 -12.35 12.09 4.56
C TYR A 62 -13.33 11.67 3.45
N GLU A 63 -13.68 10.38 3.34
CA GLU A 63 -14.63 9.89 2.33
C GLU A 63 -16.04 10.49 2.48
N THR A 64 -16.59 10.58 3.70
CA THR A 64 -17.85 11.29 3.95
C THR A 64 -17.73 12.77 3.57
N SER A 65 -16.63 13.47 3.92
CA SER A 65 -16.44 14.87 3.55
C SER A 65 -16.38 15.09 2.03
N TYR A 66 -15.79 14.13 1.29
CA TYR A 66 -15.66 14.17 -0.16
C TYR A 66 -17.02 14.00 -0.83
N LEU A 67 -17.79 12.95 -0.46
CA LEU A 67 -19.14 12.72 -0.99
C LEU A 67 -20.09 13.89 -0.68
N LEU A 68 -19.99 14.46 0.53
CA LEU A 68 -20.78 15.62 0.92
C LEU A 68 -20.37 16.89 0.18
N SER A 69 -19.07 17.17 0.02
CA SER A 69 -18.61 18.36 -0.72
C SER A 69 -18.97 18.31 -2.21
N GLN A 70 -18.87 17.14 -2.85
CA GLN A 70 -19.39 16.92 -4.22
C GLN A 70 -20.90 17.19 -4.30
N SER A 71 -21.68 16.58 -3.40
CA SER A 71 -23.14 16.71 -3.40
C SER A 71 -23.57 18.16 -3.15
N LEU A 72 -22.96 18.85 -2.18
CA LEU A 72 -23.25 20.25 -1.81
C LEU A 72 -22.58 21.29 -2.73
N LYS A 73 -21.74 20.87 -3.69
CA LYS A 73 -20.94 21.74 -4.59
C LYS A 73 -19.98 22.67 -3.85
N LEU A 74 -19.41 22.22 -2.73
CA LEU A 74 -18.41 22.95 -1.96
C LEU A 74 -17.01 22.76 -2.54
N GLY A 75 -16.22 23.82 -2.54
CA GLY A 75 -14.82 23.79 -2.98
C GLY A 75 -13.89 23.08 -1.99
N ARG A 76 -12.68 22.74 -2.45
CA ARG A 76 -11.62 22.18 -1.59
C ARG A 76 -11.15 23.17 -0.52
N ASP A 77 -11.22 24.48 -0.81
CA ASP A 77 -11.01 25.57 0.15
C ASP A 77 -12.06 25.59 1.28
N ARG A 78 -13.24 25.01 1.03
CA ARG A 78 -14.34 24.88 1.99
C ARG A 78 -14.49 23.47 2.58
N THR A 79 -13.53 22.58 2.33
CA THR A 79 -13.53 21.20 2.83
C THR A 79 -12.25 20.97 3.62
N VAL A 80 -12.23 21.48 4.85
CA VAL A 80 -11.01 21.74 5.63
C VAL A 80 -10.75 20.58 6.62
N PRO A 81 -9.64 19.83 6.48
CA PRO A 81 -9.27 18.82 7.47
C PRO A 81 -8.90 19.48 8.80
N GLU A 82 -9.12 18.73 9.87
CA GLU A 82 -8.73 19.02 11.24
C GLU A 82 -7.97 17.78 11.77
N PHE A 83 -7.03 17.93 12.70
CA PHE A 83 -6.15 16.84 13.15
C PHE A 83 -5.87 16.80 14.66
N THR A 84 -6.38 17.76 15.44
CA THR A 84 -6.02 17.92 16.87
C THR A 84 -7.22 17.74 17.80
N PHE A 85 -8.42 18.10 17.35
CA PHE A 85 -9.59 18.30 18.19
C PHE A 85 -10.80 17.43 17.80
N MET A 86 -10.91 17.06 16.52
CA MET A 86 -12.06 16.32 15.96
C MET A 86 -11.88 14.80 15.91
N ASP A 87 -10.71 14.27 16.23
CA ASP A 87 -10.48 12.82 16.32
C ASP A 87 -11.40 12.18 17.36
N GLN A 88 -11.74 10.92 17.11
CA GLN A 88 -12.58 10.11 18.00
C GLN A 88 -11.89 9.83 19.34
N ARG A 89 -12.68 9.48 20.36
CA ARG A 89 -12.16 9.11 21.69
C ARG A 89 -11.24 7.88 21.60
N GLY A 90 -10.01 8.00 22.09
CA GLY A 90 -9.10 6.87 22.21
C GLY A 90 -9.54 5.88 23.30
N LEU A 91 -9.53 4.59 22.99
CA LEU A 91 -10.01 3.51 23.88
C LEU A 91 -8.89 2.68 24.53
N GLY A 92 -7.61 3.01 24.30
CA GLY A 92 -6.46 2.31 24.87
C GLY A 92 -6.53 0.79 24.65
N LEU A 93 -6.44 0.02 25.74
CA LEU A 93 -6.47 -1.44 25.78
C LEU A 93 -7.81 -2.08 25.35
N TRP A 94 -8.84 -1.29 25.03
CA TRP A 94 -10.10 -1.75 24.44
C TRP A 94 -10.21 -1.47 22.94
N ASN A 95 -9.15 -0.95 22.32
CA ASN A 95 -8.98 -0.85 20.89
C ASN A 95 -9.01 -2.22 20.20
N GLY A 96 -9.47 -2.28 18.94
CA GLY A 96 -9.54 -3.49 18.10
C GLY A 96 -10.39 -4.64 18.65
N LEU A 97 -11.20 -4.40 19.69
CA LEU A 97 -12.14 -5.37 20.25
C LEU A 97 -13.55 -5.20 19.65
N ASN A 98 -14.43 -6.17 19.95
CA ASN A 98 -15.76 -6.25 19.34
C ASN A 98 -16.66 -5.05 19.73
N LYS A 99 -17.19 -4.33 18.75
CA LYS A 99 -18.03 -3.14 18.93
C LYS A 99 -19.22 -3.38 19.85
N THR A 100 -19.97 -4.46 19.64
CA THR A 100 -21.17 -4.75 20.42
C THR A 100 -20.84 -5.09 21.89
N LEU A 101 -19.62 -5.56 22.18
CA LEU A 101 -19.12 -5.71 23.55
C LEU A 101 -18.67 -4.36 24.12
N ILE A 102 -17.85 -3.60 23.37
CA ILE A 102 -17.20 -2.37 23.85
C ILE A 102 -18.18 -1.19 24.00
N SER A 103 -19.10 -0.96 23.06
CA SER A 103 -19.94 0.25 22.99
C SER A 103 -20.79 0.51 24.23
N ASP A 104 -21.12 -0.55 24.95
CA ASP A 104 -21.93 -0.50 26.17
C ASP A 104 -21.08 -0.71 27.42
N SER A 105 -19.95 -1.43 27.30
CA SER A 105 -18.96 -1.56 28.37
C SER A 105 -18.33 -0.21 28.73
N ILE A 106 -17.96 0.60 27.72
CA ILE A 106 -17.42 1.96 27.92
C ILE A 106 -18.46 2.92 28.51
N LEU A 107 -19.72 2.82 28.04
CA LEU A 107 -20.85 3.59 28.55
C LEU A 107 -21.09 3.30 30.04
N TYR A 108 -21.07 2.02 30.45
CA TYR A 108 -21.22 1.63 31.85
C TYR A 108 -19.98 1.97 32.70
N HIS A 109 -18.78 1.82 32.14
CA HIS A 109 -17.53 2.25 32.76
C HIS A 109 -17.60 3.74 33.11
N ASP A 110 -17.84 4.61 32.14
CA ASP A 110 -17.89 6.05 32.36
C ASP A 110 -18.96 6.45 33.36
N ARG A 111 -20.14 5.83 33.31
CA ARG A 111 -21.23 6.06 34.28
C ARG A 111 -20.86 5.64 35.70
N THR A 112 -19.92 4.71 35.89
CA THR A 112 -19.48 4.25 37.22
C THR A 112 -18.22 4.95 37.73
N THR A 113 -17.33 5.40 36.84
CA THR A 113 -16.10 6.13 37.19
C THR A 113 -16.26 7.66 37.17
N GLY A 114 -17.26 8.19 36.48
CA GLY A 114 -17.40 9.62 36.19
C GLY A 114 -16.72 10.05 34.89
N GLY A 115 -16.45 9.13 33.97
CA GLY A 115 -15.81 9.40 32.68
C GLY A 115 -14.28 9.30 32.68
N GLU A 116 -13.71 8.55 33.64
CA GLU A 116 -12.26 8.23 33.67
C GLU A 116 -11.82 7.54 32.35
N PRO A 117 -10.54 7.67 31.94
CA PRO A 117 -10.06 7.01 30.74
C PRO A 117 -10.12 5.48 30.88
N PRO A 118 -10.38 4.72 29.79
CA PRO A 118 -10.24 3.27 29.82
C PRO A 118 -8.79 2.85 30.09
N PRO A 119 -8.52 1.56 30.37
CA PRO A 119 -7.15 1.10 30.66
C PRO A 119 -6.19 1.41 29.50
N SER A 120 -5.04 2.02 29.79
CA SER A 120 -4.00 2.28 28.78
C SER A 120 -3.32 0.98 28.30
N ASN A 121 -2.75 1.03 27.10
CA ASN A 121 -1.94 -0.02 26.49
C ASN A 121 -0.56 0.52 26.06
N GLU A 122 0.30 -0.37 25.56
CA GLU A 122 1.72 -0.05 25.26
C GLU A 122 2.00 0.24 23.77
N ASP A 123 1.00 0.10 22.88
CA ASP A 123 1.17 0.29 21.42
C ASP A 123 1.16 1.77 20.96
N GLY A 124 0.83 2.70 21.88
CA GLY A 124 0.67 4.13 21.60
C GLY A 124 -0.76 4.59 21.30
N THR A 125 -1.76 3.70 21.38
CA THR A 125 -3.17 4.10 21.27
C THR A 125 -3.55 5.06 22.39
N PRO A 126 -4.16 6.23 22.10
CA PRO A 126 -4.64 7.14 23.14
C PRO A 126 -5.69 6.47 24.02
N SER A 127 -5.72 6.82 25.31
CA SER A 127 -6.82 6.50 26.21
C SER A 127 -7.40 7.78 26.78
N ASP A 128 -8.63 8.10 26.40
CA ASP A 128 -9.27 9.38 26.66
C ASP A 128 -10.36 9.29 27.73
N SER A 129 -10.32 10.21 28.69
CA SER A 129 -11.46 10.55 29.53
C SER A 129 -12.49 11.36 28.73
N LEU A 130 -13.73 11.42 29.23
CA LEU A 130 -14.73 12.33 28.64
C LEU A 130 -14.33 13.81 28.79
N ASP A 131 -13.60 14.16 29.85
CA ASP A 131 -13.03 15.50 30.03
C ASP A 131 -11.94 15.84 28.99
N ASN A 132 -11.06 14.90 28.63
CA ASN A 132 -10.07 15.10 27.56
C ASN A 132 -10.77 15.46 26.23
N VAL A 133 -11.82 14.69 25.90
CA VAL A 133 -12.66 14.90 24.72
C VAL A 133 -13.34 16.27 24.79
N LEU A 134 -13.92 16.65 25.94
CA LEU A 134 -14.53 17.97 26.11
C LEU A 134 -13.51 19.12 25.97
N VAL A 135 -12.30 18.98 26.54
CA VAL A 135 -11.26 20.02 26.46
C VAL A 135 -10.87 20.30 25.01
N ARG A 136 -10.61 19.25 24.22
CA ARG A 136 -10.27 19.43 22.80
C ARG A 136 -11.43 19.99 21.98
N LEU A 137 -12.67 19.55 22.25
CA LEU A 137 -13.87 20.10 21.60
C LEU A 137 -14.15 21.57 21.95
N ARG A 138 -13.83 22.01 23.18
CA ARG A 138 -13.93 23.43 23.57
C ARG A 138 -12.87 24.29 22.87
N GLN A 139 -11.68 23.74 22.62
CA GLN A 139 -10.66 24.39 21.81
C GLN A 139 -11.11 24.50 20.34
N LEU A 140 -11.69 23.44 19.77
CA LEU A 140 -12.32 23.46 18.45
C LEU A 140 -13.37 24.58 18.35
N MET A 141 -14.32 24.66 19.29
CA MET A 141 -15.37 25.71 19.25
C MET A 141 -14.77 27.12 19.24
N SER A 142 -13.75 27.39 20.06
CA SER A 142 -13.06 28.69 20.07
C SER A 142 -12.35 29.01 18.73
N VAL A 143 -11.78 27.98 18.07
CA VAL A 143 -11.21 28.13 16.72
C VAL A 143 -12.30 28.38 15.67
N LEU A 144 -13.45 27.71 15.76
CA LEU A 144 -14.56 27.90 14.81
C LEU A 144 -15.21 29.28 14.95
N GLU A 145 -15.48 29.72 16.19
CA GLU A 145 -16.02 31.05 16.51
C GLU A 145 -15.13 32.19 16.00
N THR A 146 -13.80 32.01 16.05
CA THR A 146 -12.85 33.05 15.63
C THR A 146 -12.51 33.02 14.14
N GLN A 147 -12.55 31.85 13.47
CA GLN A 147 -12.19 31.72 12.05
C GLN A 147 -13.38 31.82 11.08
N TYR A 148 -14.59 31.40 11.49
CA TYR A 148 -15.73 31.18 10.58
C TYR A 148 -17.03 31.84 11.08
N SER A 149 -16.91 32.95 11.81
CA SER A 149 -18.06 33.74 12.27
C SER A 149 -18.99 34.15 11.12
N GLY A 150 -20.21 33.61 11.12
CA GLY A 150 -21.25 33.89 10.11
C GLY A 150 -21.37 32.85 8.99
N GLU A 151 -20.51 31.82 8.97
CA GLU A 151 -20.58 30.68 8.04
C GLU A 151 -21.44 29.54 8.64
N SER A 152 -22.01 28.67 7.79
CA SER A 152 -22.68 27.44 8.23
C SER A 152 -21.69 26.27 8.21
N ILE A 153 -21.35 25.76 9.39
CA ILE A 153 -20.24 24.81 9.60
C ILE A 153 -20.79 23.39 9.80
N LEU A 154 -20.49 22.49 8.87
CA LEU A 154 -20.72 21.05 9.09
C LEU A 154 -19.51 20.44 9.80
N LEU A 155 -19.73 19.91 11.00
CA LEU A 155 -18.77 19.05 11.70
C LEU A 155 -19.09 17.57 11.43
N ILE A 156 -18.13 16.85 10.84
CA ILE A 156 -18.16 15.40 10.65
C ILE A 156 -17.22 14.77 11.67
N PHE A 157 -17.71 13.88 12.52
CA PHE A 157 -16.93 13.18 13.54
C PHE A 157 -16.72 11.70 13.15
N ALA A 158 -15.61 11.12 13.61
CA ALA A 158 -15.25 9.72 13.39
C ALA A 158 -16.05 8.74 14.28
N ASP A 159 -16.71 9.22 15.32
CA ASP A 159 -17.55 8.43 16.23
C ASP A 159 -18.82 9.21 16.63
N GLY A 160 -19.77 8.50 17.25
CA GLY A 160 -21.04 9.06 17.74
C GLY A 160 -20.97 9.72 19.11
N VAL A 161 -19.95 9.45 19.94
CA VAL A 161 -19.86 9.87 21.35
C VAL A 161 -19.21 11.25 21.47
N THR A 162 -18.16 11.54 20.71
CA THR A 162 -17.49 12.85 20.62
C THR A 162 -18.48 14.02 20.39
N PRO A 163 -19.39 13.99 19.38
CA PRO A 163 -20.44 15.01 19.26
C PRO A 163 -21.44 15.02 20.43
N GLY A 164 -21.69 13.86 21.05
CA GLY A 164 -22.50 13.75 22.27
C GLY A 164 -21.86 14.42 23.49
N VAL A 165 -20.53 14.41 23.61
CA VAL A 165 -19.78 15.11 24.67
C VAL A 165 -19.84 16.63 24.47
N LEU A 166 -19.73 17.12 23.24
CA LEU A 166 -19.97 18.54 22.92
C LEU A 166 -21.41 18.94 23.29
N ALA A 167 -22.39 18.12 22.93
CA ALA A 167 -23.80 18.32 23.26
C ALA A 167 -24.03 18.36 24.79
N ALA A 168 -23.45 17.43 25.56
CA ALA A 168 -23.55 17.41 27.02
C ALA A 168 -22.96 18.69 27.65
N GLY A 169 -21.76 19.10 27.21
CA GLY A 169 -21.11 20.32 27.67
C GLY A 169 -21.92 21.60 27.37
N LEU A 170 -22.47 21.72 26.15
CA LEU A 170 -23.31 22.86 25.76
C LEU A 170 -24.65 22.92 26.51
N ALA A 171 -25.24 21.77 26.83
CA ALA A 171 -26.49 21.70 27.58
C ALA A 171 -26.33 21.92 29.10
N GLY A 172 -25.09 21.89 29.62
CA GLY A 172 -24.82 21.85 31.06
C GLY A 172 -25.22 20.52 31.71
N ARG A 173 -25.23 19.43 30.93
CA ARG A 173 -25.44 18.06 31.40
C ARG A 173 -24.12 17.47 31.88
N LYS A 174 -24.18 16.34 32.58
CA LYS A 174 -22.95 15.62 32.92
C LYS A 174 -22.40 14.88 31.70
N LEU A 175 -21.10 14.58 31.68
CA LEU A 175 -20.48 13.98 30.51
C LEU A 175 -20.86 12.50 30.33
N GLU A 176 -21.12 11.74 31.41
CA GLU A 176 -21.60 10.36 31.29
C GLU A 176 -23.00 10.25 30.67
N GLU A 177 -23.72 11.38 30.51
CA GLU A 177 -25.00 11.46 29.82
C GLU A 177 -24.86 11.68 28.30
N ALA A 178 -23.64 11.92 27.78
CA ALA A 178 -23.36 12.07 26.34
C ALA A 178 -23.91 10.90 25.51
N TYR A 179 -23.97 9.69 26.08
CA TYR A 179 -24.51 8.48 25.47
C TYR A 179 -26.03 8.50 25.21
N ILE A 180 -26.80 9.42 25.82
CA ILE A 180 -28.21 9.67 25.46
C ILE A 180 -28.28 10.35 24.08
N VAL A 181 -27.33 11.24 23.82
CA VAL A 181 -27.22 12.08 22.63
C VAL A 181 -26.18 11.58 21.64
N GLU A 182 -25.78 10.30 21.74
CA GLU A 182 -24.90 9.64 20.78
C GLU A 182 -25.53 9.64 19.38
N LEU A 183 -24.72 9.92 18.35
CA LEU A 183 -25.15 9.94 16.96
C LEU A 183 -24.95 8.56 16.31
N GLU A 184 -25.98 8.03 15.64
CA GLU A 184 -25.83 6.80 14.84
C GLU A 184 -24.93 7.02 13.62
N GLU A 185 -24.45 5.93 13.00
CA GLU A 185 -23.65 5.98 11.77
C GLU A 185 -24.43 6.72 10.65
N GLY A 186 -23.85 7.82 10.16
CA GLY A 186 -24.48 8.73 9.21
C GLY A 186 -25.50 9.72 9.78
N GLU A 187 -25.75 9.76 11.10
CA GLU A 187 -26.75 10.69 11.67
C GLU A 187 -26.30 12.15 11.53
N VAL A 188 -27.20 12.99 10.99
CA VAL A 188 -27.03 14.44 10.84
C VAL A 188 -27.91 15.16 11.83
N TRP A 189 -27.31 16.07 12.60
CA TRP A 189 -28.04 17.07 13.38
C TRP A 189 -27.88 18.42 12.66
N VAL A 190 -29.01 19.01 12.29
CA VAL A 190 -29.11 20.39 11.79
C VAL A 190 -29.47 21.33 12.94
N ASP A 191 -29.26 22.63 12.75
CA ASP A 191 -29.64 23.70 13.69
C ASP A 191 -29.13 23.45 15.12
N PHE A 192 -27.85 23.06 15.23
CA PHE A 192 -27.19 22.69 16.48
C PHE A 192 -26.98 23.91 17.40
N ASN A 193 -27.79 24.00 18.45
CA ASN A 193 -27.75 25.07 19.46
C ASN A 193 -28.17 24.53 20.84
N VAL A 194 -28.08 25.37 21.86
CA VAL A 194 -28.33 24.98 23.26
C VAL A 194 -29.76 24.46 23.46
N GLU A 195 -30.74 25.05 22.77
CA GLU A 195 -32.16 24.71 22.86
C GLU A 195 -32.47 23.39 22.15
N THR A 196 -31.99 23.20 20.92
CA THR A 196 -32.19 21.95 20.16
C THR A 196 -31.47 20.78 20.82
N VAL A 197 -30.26 20.99 21.35
CA VAL A 197 -29.55 19.96 22.12
C VAL A 197 -30.31 19.59 23.40
N LYS A 198 -30.81 20.57 24.17
CA LYS A 198 -31.64 20.29 25.36
C LYS A 198 -32.91 19.51 25.02
N GLN A 199 -33.53 19.75 23.86
CA GLN A 199 -34.65 18.95 23.37
C GLN A 199 -34.24 17.49 23.09
N ARG A 200 -33.07 17.23 22.50
CA ARG A 200 -32.56 15.86 22.27
C ARG A 200 -32.26 15.09 23.56
N PHE A 201 -31.87 15.78 24.65
CA PHE A 201 -31.78 15.18 25.98
C PHE A 201 -33.14 14.86 26.63
N GLY A 202 -34.24 15.40 26.10
CA GLY A 202 -35.62 15.15 26.53
C GLY A 202 -36.38 14.16 25.64
N ASP A 203 -35.71 13.47 24.70
CA ASP A 203 -36.31 12.42 23.89
C ASP A 203 -36.39 11.11 24.71
N ASP A 204 -37.60 10.76 25.16
CA ASP A 204 -37.87 9.57 25.97
C ASP A 204 -37.30 8.29 25.34
N LYS A 205 -37.29 8.16 24.00
CA LYS A 205 -36.75 6.98 23.30
C LYS A 205 -35.24 6.89 23.42
N ARG A 206 -34.55 8.03 23.40
CA ARG A 206 -33.09 8.10 23.63
C ARG A 206 -32.75 7.80 25.08
N VAL A 207 -33.55 8.29 26.02
CA VAL A 207 -33.39 8.00 27.47
C VAL A 207 -33.66 6.51 27.77
N GLU A 208 -34.69 5.91 27.17
CA GLU A 208 -34.97 4.47 27.28
C GLU A 208 -33.82 3.62 26.71
N ARG A 209 -33.38 3.92 25.48
CA ARG A 209 -32.24 3.25 24.82
C ARG A 209 -30.96 3.33 25.67
N TYR A 210 -30.67 4.51 26.22
CA TYR A 210 -29.53 4.70 27.12
C TYR A 210 -29.65 3.83 28.38
N ASN A 211 -30.77 3.86 29.09
CA ASN A 211 -30.97 3.05 30.30
C ASN A 211 -30.90 1.53 30.01
N LYS A 212 -31.37 1.07 28.84
CA LYS A 212 -31.17 -0.31 28.40
C LYS A 212 -29.68 -0.65 28.21
N ARG A 213 -28.92 0.18 27.49
CA ARG A 213 -27.48 0.00 27.29
C ARG A 213 -26.66 0.05 28.58
N VAL A 214 -27.10 0.81 29.59
CA VAL A 214 -26.48 0.81 30.93
C VAL A 214 -26.56 -0.58 31.58
N GLU A 215 -27.71 -1.24 31.53
CA GLU A 215 -27.87 -2.57 32.14
C GLU A 215 -27.17 -3.69 31.35
N GLU A 216 -27.17 -3.61 30.02
CA GLU A 216 -26.39 -4.52 29.17
C GLU A 216 -24.87 -4.32 29.35
N GLY A 217 -24.44 -3.06 29.40
CA GLY A 217 -23.05 -2.65 29.65
C GLY A 217 -22.50 -3.14 30.99
N ARG A 218 -23.34 -3.25 32.02
CA ARG A 218 -22.99 -3.84 33.33
C ARG A 218 -22.61 -5.32 33.25
N VAL A 219 -23.15 -6.05 32.28
CA VAL A 219 -22.81 -7.46 32.02
C VAL A 219 -21.59 -7.54 31.10
N LYS A 220 -21.62 -6.81 29.99
CA LYS A 220 -20.53 -6.75 28.99
C LYS A 220 -19.20 -6.28 29.59
N LEU A 221 -19.19 -5.30 30.49
CA LEU A 221 -17.96 -4.85 31.16
C LEU A 221 -17.38 -5.94 32.08
N LYS A 222 -18.21 -6.77 32.71
CA LYS A 222 -17.73 -7.90 33.52
C LYS A 222 -17.12 -8.99 32.67
N GLU A 223 -17.73 -9.30 31.54
CA GLU A 223 -17.19 -10.22 30.53
C GLU A 223 -15.82 -9.72 30.04
N LEU A 224 -15.75 -8.48 29.55
CA LEU A 224 -14.54 -7.79 29.09
C LEU A 224 -13.42 -7.73 30.15
N MET A 225 -13.76 -7.58 31.44
CA MET A 225 -12.80 -7.57 32.54
C MET A 225 -12.42 -8.97 33.06
N SER A 226 -13.23 -9.99 32.77
CA SER A 226 -12.93 -11.39 33.07
C SER A 226 -12.10 -12.10 32.00
N ASP A 227 -11.99 -11.49 30.81
CA ASP A 227 -11.25 -12.06 29.69
C ASP A 227 -9.74 -11.84 29.85
N GLU A 228 -9.05 -12.90 30.30
CA GLU A 228 -7.59 -13.01 30.42
C GLU A 228 -6.89 -13.29 29.08
N ARG A 229 -7.62 -13.43 27.96
CA ARG A 229 -6.99 -13.65 26.64
C ARG A 229 -5.99 -12.51 26.34
N PRO A 230 -4.81 -12.81 25.76
CA PRO A 230 -3.82 -11.79 25.43
C PRO A 230 -4.47 -10.80 24.46
N ARG A 231 -4.57 -9.53 24.87
CA ARG A 231 -5.31 -8.46 24.17
C ARG A 231 -4.56 -7.89 22.95
N LEU A 232 -3.79 -8.75 22.28
CA LEU A 232 -3.43 -8.55 20.89
C LEU A 232 -4.72 -8.67 20.08
N THR A 233 -5.11 -7.59 19.42
CA THR A 233 -6.33 -7.56 18.61
C THR A 233 -6.21 -8.54 17.44
N GLN A 234 -7.33 -8.99 16.86
CA GLN A 234 -7.24 -9.85 15.66
C GLN A 234 -6.50 -9.13 14.52
N GLU A 235 -6.70 -7.82 14.40
CA GLU A 235 -5.98 -6.95 13.46
C GLU A 235 -4.48 -6.84 13.79
N GLU A 236 -4.06 -6.79 15.06
CA GLU A 236 -2.63 -6.88 15.43
C GLU A 236 -2.02 -8.25 15.16
N MET A 237 -2.79 -9.34 15.33
CA MET A 237 -2.31 -10.69 14.98
C MET A 237 -2.17 -10.84 13.47
N GLU A 238 -3.18 -10.44 12.69
CA GLU A 238 -3.15 -10.41 11.22
C GLU A 238 -2.01 -9.51 10.70
N PHE A 239 -1.85 -8.30 11.24
CA PHE A 239 -0.75 -7.40 10.87
C PHE A 239 0.61 -7.95 11.29
N GLN A 240 0.74 -8.61 12.44
CA GLN A 240 1.98 -9.30 12.81
C GLN A 240 2.27 -10.52 11.93
N GLU A 241 1.26 -11.16 11.35
CA GLU A 241 1.42 -12.25 10.38
C GLU A 241 1.79 -11.72 9.00
N GLU A 242 1.14 -10.66 8.50
CA GLU A 242 1.55 -9.93 7.29
C GLU A 242 2.99 -9.42 7.43
N GLN A 243 3.35 -8.82 8.57
CA GLN A 243 4.72 -8.41 8.89
C GLN A 243 5.72 -9.57 9.08
N LYS A 244 5.27 -10.82 9.25
CA LYS A 244 6.15 -12.01 9.20
C LYS A 244 6.30 -12.49 7.74
N VAL A 245 5.21 -12.53 6.98
CA VAL A 245 5.21 -12.90 5.55
C VAL A 245 6.09 -11.94 4.74
N LEU A 246 5.92 -10.62 4.89
CA LEU A 246 6.75 -9.63 4.20
C LEU A 246 8.25 -9.75 4.54
N ARG A 247 8.59 -10.11 5.79
CA ARG A 247 9.98 -10.39 6.18
C ARG A 247 10.50 -11.69 5.58
N GLN A 248 9.70 -12.75 5.54
CA GLN A 248 10.05 -14.01 4.87
C GLN A 248 10.22 -13.82 3.36
N GLU A 249 9.39 -13.01 2.71
CA GLU A 249 9.54 -12.64 1.30
C GLU A 249 10.81 -11.82 1.05
N GLU A 250 11.16 -10.87 1.94
CA GLU A 250 12.41 -10.11 1.84
C GLU A 250 13.64 -11.00 2.10
N GLU A 251 13.58 -11.91 3.06
CA GLU A 251 14.61 -12.92 3.33
C GLU A 251 14.82 -13.82 2.09
N LEU A 252 13.76 -14.45 1.56
CA LEU A 252 13.79 -15.25 0.32
C LEU A 252 14.29 -14.44 -0.89
N ARG A 253 13.95 -13.16 -0.98
CA ARG A 253 14.43 -12.26 -2.04
C ARG A 253 15.91 -11.91 -1.88
N ASN A 254 16.44 -11.90 -0.66
CA ASN A 254 17.85 -11.68 -0.40
C ASN A 254 18.67 -12.97 -0.57
N GLU A 255 18.17 -14.13 -0.16
CA GLU A 255 18.76 -15.44 -0.46
C GLU A 255 18.94 -15.65 -1.97
N LYS A 256 17.91 -15.33 -2.78
CA LYS A 256 18.00 -15.40 -4.25
C LYS A 256 19.12 -14.51 -4.81
N LYS A 257 19.24 -13.26 -4.33
CA LYS A 257 20.34 -12.35 -4.74
C LYS A 257 21.72 -12.88 -4.32
N GLU A 258 21.83 -13.58 -3.19
CA GLU A 258 23.10 -14.19 -2.76
C GLU A 258 23.43 -15.44 -3.58
N GLU A 259 22.44 -16.25 -3.93
CA GLU A 259 22.63 -17.39 -4.84
C GLU A 259 23.02 -16.93 -6.25
N GLU A 260 22.40 -15.86 -6.77
CA GLU A 260 22.78 -15.20 -8.03
C GLU A 260 24.22 -14.69 -7.99
N LYS A 261 24.61 -13.93 -6.95
CA LYS A 261 26.00 -13.49 -6.75
C LYS A 261 26.98 -14.67 -6.66
N ARG A 262 26.60 -15.78 -6.03
CA ARG A 262 27.45 -16.96 -5.93
C ARG A 262 27.63 -17.63 -7.31
N LYS A 263 26.55 -17.79 -8.08
CA LYS A 263 26.59 -18.25 -9.47
C LYS A 263 27.43 -17.34 -10.35
N GLU A 264 27.35 -16.02 -10.16
CA GLU A 264 28.16 -15.04 -10.88
C GLU A 264 29.65 -15.15 -10.52
N GLN A 265 29.99 -15.32 -9.24
CA GLN A 265 31.36 -15.56 -8.78
C GLN A 265 31.92 -16.90 -9.29
N GLU A 266 31.12 -17.97 -9.26
CA GLU A 266 31.46 -19.28 -9.82
C GLU A 266 31.71 -19.17 -11.34
N ALA A 267 30.86 -18.44 -12.08
CA ALA A 267 31.04 -18.18 -13.50
C ALA A 267 32.26 -17.30 -13.82
N MET A 268 32.54 -16.27 -13.01
CA MET A 268 33.77 -15.46 -13.12
C MET A 268 35.03 -16.29 -12.87
N ALA A 269 35.02 -17.17 -11.86
CA ALA A 269 36.12 -18.09 -11.59
C ALA A 269 36.32 -19.09 -12.76
N MET A 270 35.23 -19.62 -13.33
CA MET A 270 35.30 -20.49 -14.50
C MET A 270 35.86 -19.76 -15.74
N ARG A 271 35.39 -18.55 -16.05
CA ARG A 271 35.92 -17.69 -17.12
C ARG A 271 37.42 -17.41 -16.92
N ARG A 272 37.83 -17.11 -15.69
CA ARG A 272 39.25 -16.90 -15.34
C ARG A 272 40.10 -18.15 -15.59
N ASN A 273 39.65 -19.32 -15.17
CA ASN A 273 40.37 -20.58 -15.38
C ASN A 273 40.55 -20.89 -16.88
N ILE A 274 39.54 -20.61 -17.71
CA ILE A 274 39.62 -20.75 -19.18
C ILE A 274 40.68 -19.81 -19.76
N ILE A 275 40.70 -18.55 -19.34
CA ILE A 275 41.69 -17.56 -19.78
C ILE A 275 43.12 -17.95 -19.36
N GLU A 276 43.30 -18.47 -18.14
CA GLU A 276 44.61 -18.94 -17.66
C GLU A 276 45.07 -20.21 -18.41
N GLU A 277 44.16 -21.13 -18.76
CA GLU A 277 44.49 -22.32 -19.57
C GLU A 277 44.81 -21.97 -21.03
N GLU A 278 44.06 -21.05 -21.66
CA GLU A 278 44.41 -20.49 -22.97
C GLU A 278 45.76 -19.75 -22.94
N GLY A 279 46.01 -18.96 -21.90
CA GLY A 279 47.29 -18.28 -21.68
C GLY A 279 48.46 -19.28 -21.67
N ARG A 280 48.30 -20.40 -20.97
CA ARG A 280 49.31 -21.47 -20.95
C ARG A 280 49.48 -22.15 -22.32
N LYS A 281 48.39 -22.46 -23.02
CA LYS A 281 48.45 -23.02 -24.39
C LYS A 281 49.18 -22.09 -25.37
N ARG A 282 48.91 -20.78 -25.30
CA ARG A 282 49.61 -19.76 -26.10
C ARG A 282 51.10 -19.67 -25.74
N GLN A 283 51.45 -19.75 -24.45
CA GLN A 283 52.85 -19.83 -24.01
C GLN A 283 53.55 -21.08 -24.57
N GLU A 284 52.98 -22.27 -24.36
CA GLU A 284 53.49 -23.55 -24.89
C GLU A 284 53.68 -23.49 -26.43
N GLU A 285 52.78 -22.84 -27.17
CA GLU A 285 52.92 -22.65 -28.62
C GLU A 285 54.05 -21.66 -28.97
N THR A 286 54.17 -20.52 -28.28
CA THR A 286 55.28 -19.58 -28.53
C THR A 286 56.64 -20.19 -28.19
N GLU A 287 56.73 -21.10 -27.22
CA GLU A 287 57.96 -21.82 -26.93
C GLU A 287 58.31 -22.83 -28.05
N ARG A 288 57.33 -23.59 -28.55
CA ARG A 288 57.53 -24.47 -29.73
C ARG A 288 58.00 -23.68 -30.95
N ARG A 289 57.33 -22.57 -31.29
CA ARG A 289 57.75 -21.68 -32.39
C ARG A 289 59.17 -21.12 -32.16
N ARG A 290 59.54 -20.78 -30.92
CA ARG A 290 60.92 -20.37 -30.56
C ARG A 290 61.94 -21.50 -30.72
N GLU A 291 61.59 -22.75 -30.44
CA GLU A 291 62.45 -23.91 -30.70
C GLU A 291 62.63 -24.20 -32.19
N GLU A 292 61.55 -24.11 -32.98
CA GLU A 292 61.60 -24.29 -34.43
C GLU A 292 62.48 -23.22 -35.08
N VAL A 293 62.29 -21.94 -34.74
CA VAL A 293 63.17 -20.84 -35.20
C VAL A 293 64.62 -21.03 -34.75
N LYS A 294 64.87 -21.55 -33.53
CA LYS A 294 66.24 -21.92 -33.10
C LYS A 294 66.84 -23.05 -33.96
N ARG A 295 66.05 -24.08 -34.32
CA ARG A 295 66.49 -25.20 -35.18
C ARG A 295 66.76 -24.73 -36.61
N GLU A 296 65.93 -23.86 -37.18
CA GLU A 296 66.20 -23.25 -38.49
C GLU A 296 67.43 -22.34 -38.47
N ALA A 297 67.59 -21.53 -37.42
CA ALA A 297 68.78 -20.68 -37.27
C ALA A 297 70.07 -21.50 -37.07
N LEU A 298 69.98 -22.71 -36.51
CA LEU A 298 71.08 -23.67 -36.46
C LEU A 298 71.42 -24.22 -37.85
N LYS A 299 70.42 -24.72 -38.60
CA LYS A 299 70.63 -25.18 -40.00
C LYS A 299 71.24 -24.09 -40.88
N ARG A 300 70.69 -22.87 -40.84
CA ARG A 300 71.24 -21.72 -41.59
C ARG A 300 72.66 -21.35 -41.15
N LYS A 301 73.05 -21.59 -39.90
CA LYS A 301 74.44 -21.43 -39.44
C LYS A 301 75.36 -22.54 -39.96
N GLU A 302 74.89 -23.78 -40.03
CA GLU A 302 75.64 -24.89 -40.62
C GLU A 302 75.86 -24.67 -42.14
N GLU A 303 74.81 -24.25 -42.86
CA GLU A 303 74.87 -23.82 -44.27
C GLU A 303 75.82 -22.61 -44.48
N ALA A 304 75.77 -21.62 -43.59
CA ALA A 304 76.67 -20.46 -43.61
C ALA A 304 78.13 -20.80 -43.25
N MET A 305 78.38 -21.84 -42.46
CA MET A 305 79.73 -22.34 -42.21
C MET A 305 80.26 -23.18 -43.37
N ALA A 306 79.43 -24.07 -43.93
CA ALA A 306 79.77 -24.87 -45.11
C ALA A 306 80.15 -24.00 -46.32
N SER A 307 79.44 -22.90 -46.53
CA SER A 307 79.76 -21.91 -47.57
C SER A 307 80.99 -21.04 -47.23
N ARG A 308 81.27 -20.76 -45.95
CA ARG A 308 82.51 -20.08 -45.54
C ARG A 308 83.78 -20.92 -45.76
N THR A 309 83.70 -22.24 -45.69
CA THR A 309 84.82 -23.14 -46.05
C THR A 309 85.20 -23.09 -47.54
N ALA A 310 84.40 -22.48 -48.41
CA ALA A 310 84.69 -22.38 -49.85
C ALA A 310 85.48 -21.11 -50.26
N ASN A 311 85.57 -20.08 -49.41
CA ASN A 311 86.21 -18.80 -49.77
C ASN A 311 86.82 -18.06 -48.56
N SER A 312 88.13 -18.26 -48.32
CA SER A 312 89.02 -17.23 -47.73
C SER A 312 90.49 -17.67 -47.71
N ALA A 313 91.24 -17.30 -48.74
CA ALA A 313 92.70 -17.46 -48.77
C ALA A 313 93.39 -16.20 -49.33
N THR A 314 93.93 -15.35 -48.44
CA THR A 314 95.11 -14.45 -48.65
C THR A 314 95.43 -13.66 -47.36
N PRO A 315 96.66 -13.11 -47.17
CA PRO A 315 97.18 -12.83 -45.83
C PRO A 315 97.50 -11.37 -45.45
N ARG A 316 97.68 -11.21 -44.13
CA ARG A 316 98.20 -10.08 -43.32
C ARG A 316 99.18 -9.06 -43.96
N ARG A 317 98.97 -7.79 -43.57
CA ARG A 317 99.96 -6.81 -43.06
C ARG A 317 99.33 -6.17 -41.80
N THR A 318 99.94 -6.06 -40.61
CA THR A 318 101.15 -5.32 -40.16
C THR A 318 101.05 -3.81 -40.41
N LYS A 319 101.27 -2.90 -39.44
CA LYS A 319 101.92 -3.01 -38.11
C LYS A 319 101.65 -1.72 -37.30
N GLU A 320 101.68 -1.78 -35.95
CA GLU A 320 102.08 -0.69 -35.00
C GLU A 320 101.21 0.61 -34.97
N GLU A 321 101.13 1.50 -33.96
CA GLU A 321 101.55 1.71 -32.53
C GLU A 321 100.73 2.96 -32.04
N GLU A 322 100.36 3.34 -30.79
CA GLU A 322 100.47 2.97 -29.35
C GLU A 322 99.13 3.41 -28.66
N GLU A 323 98.51 2.74 -27.67
CA GLU A 323 98.71 2.67 -26.19
C GLU A 323 97.90 3.69 -25.31
N ILE A 324 97.61 3.30 -24.05
CA ILE A 324 97.12 4.03 -22.85
C ILE A 324 95.74 4.75 -22.84
N ILE A 325 94.81 4.34 -21.93
CA ILE A 325 94.24 5.11 -20.78
C ILE A 325 92.97 4.46 -20.15
N SER A 326 93.19 3.87 -18.97
CA SER A 326 92.38 3.88 -17.73
C SER A 326 90.90 3.44 -17.61
N ASN A 327 90.69 2.57 -16.59
CA ASN A 327 89.74 2.70 -15.46
C ASN A 327 88.22 2.38 -15.54
N SER A 328 87.86 1.42 -14.67
CA SER A 328 86.66 1.41 -13.80
C SER A 328 85.29 1.09 -14.45
N PHE A 329 84.26 0.65 -13.71
CA PHE A 329 84.04 0.66 -12.24
C PHE A 329 83.47 -0.68 -11.71
N LEU A 330 83.39 -0.83 -10.38
CA LEU A 330 83.18 -2.08 -9.65
C LEU A 330 81.91 -2.05 -8.76
N GLY A 331 81.14 -3.14 -8.74
CA GLY A 331 80.09 -3.41 -7.73
C GLY A 331 78.80 -2.56 -7.81
N GLY A 332 77.76 -2.83 -7.02
CA GLY A 332 77.53 -4.03 -6.18
C GLY A 332 76.70 -3.77 -4.92
N SER A 333 75.72 -4.65 -4.63
CA SER A 333 74.91 -4.74 -3.38
C SER A 333 73.91 -3.59 -3.11
N VAL A 334 72.60 -3.78 -2.85
CA VAL A 334 71.85 -4.56 -1.81
C VAL A 334 71.60 -3.74 -0.52
N VAL A 335 70.48 -4.03 0.18
CA VAL A 335 69.88 -3.34 1.35
C VAL A 335 69.01 -2.11 0.96
N ALA A 336 67.86 -1.79 1.56
CA ALA A 336 66.66 -2.49 2.08
C ALA A 336 65.94 -1.59 3.11
N ALA A 337 64.63 -1.79 3.32
CA ALA A 337 63.73 -0.99 4.16
C ALA A 337 63.51 0.49 3.71
N GLY A 338 62.42 1.17 4.04
CA GLY A 338 61.15 0.67 4.61
C GLY A 338 60.36 1.71 5.43
N GLY A 339 59.04 1.78 5.21
CA GLY A 339 58.08 2.45 6.11
C GLY A 339 57.73 3.92 5.83
N PHE A 340 56.43 4.23 5.95
CA PHE A 340 55.77 5.50 6.35
C PHE A 340 56.47 6.85 6.04
N MET A 341 55.77 7.84 5.45
CA MET A 341 54.60 8.46 6.10
C MET A 341 53.58 9.11 5.13
N TYR A 342 52.66 9.90 5.70
CA TYR A 342 51.43 10.45 5.10
C TYR A 342 51.51 11.99 5.00
N GLN A 343 50.47 12.62 4.41
CA GLN A 343 50.28 14.07 4.18
C GLN A 343 51.06 14.70 3.00
N ALA A 344 50.62 15.83 2.40
CA ALA A 344 49.27 16.31 2.06
C ALA A 344 49.38 17.65 1.29
N TRP A 345 48.49 17.86 0.30
CA TRP A 345 48.00 19.17 -0.19
C TRP A 345 48.96 20.21 -0.84
N THR A 346 48.41 20.93 -1.84
CA THR A 346 48.82 22.26 -2.37
C THR A 346 50.29 22.49 -2.78
N ASN A 347 50.60 22.88 -4.01
CA ASN A 347 49.90 23.86 -4.84
C ASN A 347 49.88 23.53 -6.34
N ARG A 348 49.05 24.27 -7.07
CA ARG A 348 48.90 24.29 -8.52
C ARG A 348 49.26 25.69 -9.03
N ASP A 349 49.66 25.76 -10.29
CA ASP A 349 49.97 26.97 -11.07
C ASP A 349 51.27 27.71 -10.69
N GLU A 350 51.76 28.54 -11.61
CA GLU A 350 53.00 29.33 -11.57
C GLU A 350 54.34 28.57 -11.41
N ILE A 351 54.85 28.02 -12.53
CA ILE A 351 56.01 28.61 -13.24
C ILE A 351 55.91 28.20 -14.72
N GLY A 352 55.50 29.15 -15.55
CA GLY A 352 55.66 29.11 -17.00
C GLY A 352 56.49 30.31 -17.45
N ARG A 353 57.15 30.20 -18.60
CA ARG A 353 58.10 31.20 -19.19
C ARG A 353 59.49 31.28 -18.52
N ALA A 354 60.31 30.23 -18.66
CA ALA A 354 61.75 30.34 -18.35
C ALA A 354 62.70 29.52 -19.24
N GLU A 355 62.29 29.00 -20.41
CA GLU A 355 63.23 28.20 -21.26
C GLU A 355 63.09 28.33 -22.79
N GLU A 356 62.32 29.29 -23.31
CA GLU A 356 62.36 29.68 -24.74
C GLU A 356 63.65 30.45 -25.10
N ARG A 357 64.83 29.81 -24.98
CA ARG A 357 66.08 30.38 -25.51
C ARG A 357 67.24 29.41 -25.78
N ASN A 358 66.99 28.18 -26.23
CA ASN A 358 68.10 27.33 -26.72
C ASN A 358 67.77 26.42 -27.94
N ALA A 359 66.89 26.87 -28.82
CA ALA A 359 66.63 26.22 -30.11
C ALA A 359 67.35 26.99 -31.24
N ASN A 360 68.51 26.48 -31.69
CA ASN A 360 69.11 26.64 -33.04
C ASN A 360 70.58 26.15 -33.07
N SER A 361 70.83 24.83 -33.11
CA SER A 361 72.21 24.30 -33.35
C SER A 361 72.33 22.88 -33.93
N THR A 362 71.25 22.09 -34.03
CA THR A 362 71.35 20.65 -34.39
C THR A 362 70.21 20.14 -35.30
N THR A 363 70.11 20.70 -36.50
CA THR A 363 69.26 20.17 -37.58
C THR A 363 70.07 19.98 -38.86
N ASN A 364 70.12 18.74 -39.37
CA ASN A 364 70.22 18.35 -40.81
C ASN A 364 70.76 16.91 -41.05
N THR A 365 71.12 16.13 -40.02
CA THR A 365 71.68 14.76 -40.21
C THR A 365 70.85 13.62 -39.60
N ALA A 366 69.71 13.90 -38.96
CA ALA A 366 68.80 12.89 -38.41
C ALA A 366 67.51 12.66 -39.24
N ALA A 367 67.21 13.55 -40.20
CA ALA A 367 65.90 13.63 -40.84
C ALA A 367 65.63 12.57 -41.93
N ALA A 368 66.64 11.82 -42.39
CA ALA A 368 66.48 10.79 -43.42
C ALA A 368 66.04 9.43 -42.86
N THR A 369 66.54 9.06 -41.67
CA THR A 369 66.31 7.73 -41.09
C THR A 369 64.98 7.64 -40.34
N THR A 370 64.56 8.74 -39.70
CA THR A 370 63.26 8.82 -39.01
C THR A 370 62.08 8.75 -40.00
N TYR A 371 62.22 9.34 -41.19
CA TYR A 371 61.13 9.47 -42.17
C TYR A 371 60.59 8.13 -42.71
N TYR A 372 61.36 7.04 -42.60
CA TYR A 372 60.92 5.69 -42.95
C TYR A 372 60.30 4.95 -41.76
N ALA A 373 60.92 5.02 -40.57
CA ALA A 373 60.37 4.42 -39.35
C ALA A 373 58.97 4.97 -39.00
N THR A 374 58.81 6.31 -39.04
CA THR A 374 57.51 6.97 -38.79
C THR A 374 56.44 6.64 -39.82
N LYS A 375 56.78 5.97 -40.94
CA LYS A 375 55.82 5.57 -41.95
C LYS A 375 55.26 4.17 -41.69
N GLU A 376 56.11 3.22 -41.33
CA GLU A 376 55.66 1.88 -40.89
C GLU A 376 54.83 2.00 -39.60
N GLU A 377 55.31 2.75 -38.60
CA GLU A 377 54.54 3.04 -37.37
C GLU A 377 53.18 3.70 -37.67
N ALA A 378 53.12 4.62 -38.64
CA ALA A 378 51.87 5.29 -39.02
C ALA A 378 50.93 4.41 -39.86
N ASP A 379 51.41 3.36 -40.52
CA ASP A 379 50.59 2.40 -41.24
C ASP A 379 50.12 1.26 -40.30
N GLU A 380 50.95 0.79 -39.36
CA GLU A 380 50.52 -0.08 -38.25
C GLU A 380 49.45 0.57 -37.37
N ALA A 381 49.61 1.86 -37.02
CA ALA A 381 48.62 2.60 -36.24
C ALA A 381 47.26 2.72 -36.96
N LYS A 382 47.24 2.76 -38.30
CA LYS A 382 46.00 2.72 -39.09
C LYS A 382 45.35 1.34 -39.06
N ILE A 383 46.15 0.27 -39.13
CA ILE A 383 45.66 -1.12 -39.06
C ILE A 383 45.05 -1.38 -37.68
N LEU A 384 45.78 -1.08 -36.60
CA LEU A 384 45.28 -1.23 -35.23
C LEU A 384 44.02 -0.39 -34.96
N LYS A 385 43.94 0.83 -35.50
CA LYS A 385 42.72 1.63 -35.42
C LYS A 385 41.57 0.98 -36.20
N ALA A 386 41.80 0.56 -37.44
CA ALA A 386 40.76 -0.07 -38.26
C ALA A 386 40.25 -1.40 -37.65
N GLU A 387 41.13 -2.15 -36.98
CA GLU A 387 40.77 -3.36 -36.24
C GLU A 387 39.96 -3.04 -34.97
N LYS A 388 40.33 -2.02 -34.20
CA LYS A 388 39.54 -1.52 -33.06
C LYS A 388 38.16 -1.00 -33.50
N ASP A 389 38.11 -0.20 -34.56
CA ASP A 389 36.88 0.32 -35.18
C ASP A 389 36.01 -0.82 -35.79
N ARG A 390 36.57 -2.02 -35.99
CA ARG A 390 35.85 -3.25 -36.39
C ARG A 390 35.30 -4.01 -35.19
N LEU A 391 36.12 -4.23 -34.16
CA LEU A 391 35.74 -4.91 -32.92
C LEU A 391 34.66 -4.14 -32.14
N GLU A 392 34.70 -2.80 -32.15
CA GLU A 392 33.63 -1.98 -31.56
C GLU A 392 32.30 -2.15 -32.29
N LYS A 393 32.31 -2.36 -33.62
CA LYS A 393 31.09 -2.68 -34.39
C LYS A 393 30.59 -4.08 -34.12
N GLU A 394 31.48 -5.07 -34.06
CA GLU A 394 31.14 -6.46 -33.73
C GLU A 394 30.52 -6.56 -32.33
N ASN A 395 31.04 -5.83 -31.34
CA ASN A 395 30.44 -5.74 -30.00
C ASN A 395 29.07 -5.05 -30.02
N VAL A 396 28.92 -3.91 -30.69
CA VAL A 396 27.62 -3.20 -30.79
C VAL A 396 26.57 -4.08 -31.50
N GLU A 397 26.95 -4.85 -32.52
CA GLU A 397 26.06 -5.79 -33.20
C GLU A 397 25.64 -6.98 -32.31
N MET A 398 26.54 -7.45 -31.42
CA MET A 398 26.18 -8.45 -30.40
C MET A 398 25.26 -7.88 -29.31
N GLU A 399 25.53 -6.70 -28.78
CA GLU A 399 24.66 -6.04 -27.79
C GLU A 399 23.25 -5.78 -28.34
N LEU A 400 23.13 -5.45 -29.64
CA LEU A 400 21.83 -5.27 -30.30
C LEU A 400 21.03 -6.58 -30.33
N LYS A 401 21.66 -7.67 -30.78
CA LYS A 401 21.03 -9.01 -30.83
C LYS A 401 20.70 -9.58 -29.46
N GLU A 402 21.50 -9.29 -28.44
CA GLU A 402 21.20 -9.68 -27.06
C GLU A 402 19.99 -8.90 -26.51
N ARG A 403 19.86 -7.60 -26.82
CA ARG A 403 18.65 -6.82 -26.50
C ARG A 403 17.41 -7.33 -27.23
N GLU A 404 17.52 -7.62 -28.53
CA GLU A 404 16.42 -8.19 -29.33
C GLU A 404 15.93 -9.51 -28.71
N ARG A 405 16.85 -10.42 -28.36
CA ARG A 405 16.49 -11.69 -27.69
C ARG A 405 15.86 -11.47 -26.31
N ILE A 406 16.35 -10.51 -25.53
CA ILE A 406 15.76 -10.16 -24.23
C ILE A 406 14.34 -9.58 -24.41
N GLU A 407 14.11 -8.76 -25.44
CA GLU A 407 12.80 -8.18 -25.73
C GLU A 407 11.78 -9.26 -26.15
N GLU A 408 12.18 -10.23 -26.99
CA GLU A 408 11.39 -11.42 -27.31
C GLU A 408 11.11 -12.26 -26.05
N GLU A 409 12.16 -12.59 -25.28
CA GLU A 409 12.05 -13.30 -24.01
C GLU A 409 11.17 -12.61 -22.96
N THR A 410 10.99 -11.28 -23.02
CA THR A 410 10.03 -10.57 -22.16
C THR A 410 8.61 -10.63 -22.69
N LYS A 411 8.40 -10.52 -24.01
CA LYS A 411 7.06 -10.60 -24.62
C LYS A 411 6.43 -11.98 -24.44
N GLU A 412 7.20 -13.05 -24.60
CA GLU A 412 6.70 -14.41 -24.34
C GLU A 412 6.24 -14.59 -22.87
N LYS A 413 6.95 -13.98 -21.91
CA LYS A 413 6.62 -14.03 -20.48
C LYS A 413 5.41 -13.14 -20.13
N GLU A 414 5.24 -12.00 -20.80
CA GLU A 414 4.04 -11.16 -20.66
C GLU A 414 2.80 -11.84 -21.25
N GLU A 415 2.91 -12.47 -22.43
CA GLU A 415 1.83 -13.28 -23.01
C GLU A 415 1.48 -14.49 -22.12
N GLU A 416 2.47 -15.19 -21.54
CA GLU A 416 2.19 -16.30 -20.63
C GLU A 416 1.48 -15.81 -19.36
N ALA A 417 1.93 -14.70 -18.76
CA ALA A 417 1.30 -14.10 -17.59
C ALA A 417 -0.14 -13.62 -17.87
N GLU A 418 -0.41 -13.08 -19.06
CA GLU A 418 -1.78 -12.71 -19.47
C GLU A 418 -2.67 -13.94 -19.62
N ARG A 419 -2.19 -15.01 -20.28
CA ARG A 419 -2.92 -16.28 -20.40
C ARG A 419 -3.21 -16.92 -19.03
N GLN A 420 -2.27 -16.85 -18.09
CA GLN A 420 -2.47 -17.30 -16.71
C GLN A 420 -3.53 -16.47 -15.97
N ARG A 421 -3.55 -15.14 -16.15
CA ARG A 421 -4.59 -14.24 -15.58
C ARG A 421 -5.99 -14.52 -16.14
N ILE A 422 -6.11 -14.72 -17.45
CA ILE A 422 -7.39 -15.07 -18.10
C ILE A 422 -7.92 -16.38 -17.52
N LYS A 423 -7.07 -17.42 -17.46
CA LYS A 423 -7.44 -18.72 -16.89
C LYS A 423 -7.87 -18.63 -15.42
N ALA A 424 -7.18 -17.82 -14.61
CA ALA A 424 -7.57 -17.62 -13.20
C ALA A 424 -8.94 -16.92 -13.08
N ALA A 425 -9.23 -15.93 -13.92
CA ALA A 425 -10.52 -15.25 -13.94
C ALA A 425 -11.68 -16.14 -14.46
N GLU A 426 -11.39 -17.11 -15.33
CA GLU A 426 -12.36 -18.15 -15.74
C GLU A 426 -12.64 -19.14 -14.59
N GLU A 427 -11.61 -19.58 -13.86
CA GLU A 427 -11.74 -20.46 -12.69
C GLU A 427 -12.48 -19.77 -11.52
N GLU A 428 -12.24 -18.47 -11.29
CA GLU A 428 -12.97 -17.67 -10.30
C GLU A 428 -14.46 -17.54 -10.65
N LYS A 429 -14.79 -17.21 -11.90
CA LYS A 429 -16.19 -17.13 -12.36
C LYS A 429 -16.92 -18.47 -12.23
N ALA A 430 -16.28 -19.58 -12.62
CA ALA A 430 -16.85 -20.91 -12.46
C ALA A 430 -17.12 -21.25 -10.99
N SER A 431 -16.22 -20.86 -10.07
CA SER A 431 -16.42 -21.02 -8.63
C SER A 431 -17.56 -20.14 -8.09
N GLU A 432 -17.74 -18.92 -8.61
CA GLU A 432 -18.81 -18.02 -8.19
C GLU A 432 -20.19 -18.52 -8.68
N GLU A 433 -20.26 -19.04 -9.92
CA GLU A 433 -21.48 -19.70 -10.45
C GLU A 433 -21.84 -20.95 -9.64
N GLU A 434 -20.86 -21.78 -9.26
CA GLU A 434 -21.15 -22.93 -8.39
C GLU A 434 -21.64 -22.50 -7.00
N ARG A 435 -21.09 -21.41 -6.44
CA ARG A 435 -21.54 -20.87 -5.15
C ARG A 435 -22.98 -20.35 -5.23
N LYS A 436 -23.30 -19.53 -6.23
CA LYS A 436 -24.66 -19.03 -6.51
C LYS A 436 -25.66 -20.18 -6.70
N ARG A 437 -25.24 -21.25 -7.39
CA ARG A 437 -26.06 -22.45 -7.56
C ARG A 437 -26.33 -23.17 -6.23
N ARG A 438 -25.31 -23.36 -5.38
CA ARG A 438 -25.49 -23.98 -4.04
C ARG A 438 -26.39 -23.13 -3.14
N GLU A 439 -26.21 -21.81 -3.15
CA GLU A 439 -27.07 -20.84 -2.44
C GLU A 439 -28.54 -20.97 -2.90
N ALA A 440 -28.79 -21.10 -4.21
CA ALA A 440 -30.14 -21.32 -4.75
C ALA A 440 -30.73 -22.71 -4.40
N GLU A 441 -29.93 -23.78 -4.44
CA GLU A 441 -30.38 -25.12 -4.05
C GLU A 441 -30.73 -25.20 -2.54
N ASP A 442 -29.99 -24.51 -1.67
CA ASP A 442 -30.31 -24.43 -0.24
C ASP A 442 -31.47 -23.48 0.07
N PHE A 443 -31.65 -22.38 -0.67
CA PHE A 443 -32.85 -21.54 -0.58
C PHE A 443 -34.12 -22.34 -0.91
N GLN A 444 -34.12 -23.11 -2.01
CA GLN A 444 -35.25 -23.98 -2.38
C GLN A 444 -35.57 -25.03 -1.30
N ARG A 445 -34.55 -25.55 -0.60
CA ARG A 445 -34.76 -26.46 0.55
C ARG A 445 -35.43 -25.76 1.72
N GLN A 446 -35.02 -24.53 2.06
CA GLN A 446 -35.64 -23.75 3.13
C GLN A 446 -37.11 -23.46 2.84
N THR A 447 -37.43 -22.92 1.65
CA THR A 447 -38.82 -22.66 1.22
C THR A 447 -39.69 -23.91 1.27
N ARG A 448 -39.15 -25.07 0.89
CA ARG A 448 -39.87 -26.35 0.98
C ARG A 448 -40.15 -26.76 2.43
N VAL A 449 -39.18 -26.62 3.34
CA VAL A 449 -39.36 -26.94 4.76
C VAL A 449 -40.41 -26.02 5.41
N GLU A 450 -40.50 -24.76 5.00
CA GLU A 450 -41.56 -23.84 5.45
C GLU A 450 -42.94 -24.23 4.90
N GLN A 451 -43.03 -24.58 3.62
CA GLN A 451 -44.27 -25.10 3.03
C GLN A 451 -44.76 -26.39 3.70
N GLU A 452 -43.85 -27.31 4.03
CA GLU A 452 -44.20 -28.56 4.76
C GLU A 452 -44.67 -28.26 6.20
N LYS A 453 -44.06 -27.30 6.92
CA LYS A 453 -44.57 -26.82 8.23
C LYS A 453 -45.98 -26.24 8.14
N VAL A 454 -46.21 -25.31 7.21
CA VAL A 454 -47.51 -24.64 7.02
C VAL A 454 -48.60 -25.66 6.65
N ALA A 455 -48.25 -26.72 5.90
CA ALA A 455 -49.17 -27.80 5.59
C ALA A 455 -49.57 -28.62 6.83
N ASP A 456 -48.62 -28.95 7.72
CA ASP A 456 -48.92 -29.68 8.97
C ASP A 456 -49.67 -28.81 9.99
N GLU A 457 -49.37 -27.52 10.12
CA GLU A 457 -50.15 -26.59 10.97
C GLU A 457 -51.62 -26.51 10.52
N ASN A 458 -51.85 -26.38 9.21
CA ASN A 458 -53.21 -26.42 8.63
C ASN A 458 -53.90 -27.77 8.85
N ARG A 459 -53.14 -28.87 8.94
CA ARG A 459 -53.66 -30.21 9.21
C ARG A 459 -54.09 -30.38 10.67
N VAL A 460 -53.36 -29.80 11.62
CA VAL A 460 -53.75 -29.74 13.04
C VAL A 460 -55.04 -28.93 13.21
N LEU A 461 -55.13 -27.75 12.59
CA LEU A 461 -56.31 -26.86 12.69
C LEU A 461 -57.59 -27.50 12.12
N ARG A 462 -57.49 -28.39 11.14
CA ARG A 462 -58.65 -29.15 10.60
C ARG A 462 -59.01 -30.40 11.43
N GLY A 463 -58.23 -30.75 12.44
CA GLY A 463 -58.50 -31.89 13.34
C GLY A 463 -59.55 -31.59 14.42
N THR A 464 -59.72 -30.33 14.81
CA THR A 464 -60.61 -29.92 15.91
C THR A 464 -62.04 -29.63 15.45
N SER A 465 -62.71 -30.64 14.88
CA SER A 465 -64.15 -30.57 14.59
C SER A 465 -64.95 -30.73 15.90
N ILE A 466 -65.50 -29.63 16.42
CA ILE A 466 -66.34 -29.62 17.63
C ILE A 466 -67.79 -29.97 17.25
N ASP A 467 -68.37 -30.97 17.91
CA ASP A 467 -69.75 -31.42 17.68
C ASP A 467 -70.80 -30.33 18.05
N PRO A 468 -71.69 -29.92 17.13
CA PRO A 468 -72.65 -28.85 17.37
C PRO A 468 -73.98 -29.37 17.95
N THR A 469 -73.98 -29.92 19.17
CA THR A 469 -75.21 -30.45 19.82
C THR A 469 -75.35 -30.10 21.32
N SER A 470 -75.55 -28.81 21.64
CA SER A 470 -76.20 -28.43 22.91
C SER A 470 -77.07 -27.17 22.77
N SER A 471 -78.39 -27.37 22.80
CA SER A 471 -79.37 -26.28 22.94
C SER A 471 -79.51 -25.85 24.40
N ALA A 472 -79.41 -24.55 24.68
CA ALA A 472 -79.82 -23.96 25.95
C ALA A 472 -80.46 -22.59 25.70
N GLU A 473 -81.55 -22.30 26.41
CA GLU A 473 -82.34 -21.08 26.28
C GLU A 473 -81.73 -19.95 27.14
N TYR A 474 -81.81 -18.70 26.67
CA TYR A 474 -81.94 -17.55 27.57
C TYR A 474 -82.71 -16.41 26.89
N THR A 475 -83.35 -15.56 27.69
CA THR A 475 -84.47 -14.69 27.26
C THR A 475 -84.06 -13.28 26.86
N ASP A 476 -84.95 -12.61 26.11
CA ASP A 476 -84.99 -11.14 25.98
C ASP A 476 -84.86 -10.45 27.35
N ASP A 477 -84.12 -9.32 27.41
CA ASP A 477 -84.75 -8.02 27.67
C ASP A 477 -83.85 -6.79 27.37
N ALA A 478 -84.49 -5.65 27.13
CA ALA A 478 -84.02 -4.28 27.36
C ALA A 478 -82.79 -3.66 26.61
N LYS A 479 -83.11 -3.05 25.46
CA LYS A 479 -82.82 -1.63 25.07
C LYS A 479 -81.46 -1.24 24.42
N PRO A 480 -81.45 -0.15 23.61
CA PRO A 480 -80.33 0.18 22.72
C PRO A 480 -79.39 1.26 23.27
N PHE A 481 -78.15 1.26 22.77
CA PHE A 481 -77.29 2.46 22.72
C PHE A 481 -76.73 2.63 21.30
N SER A 482 -77.01 3.77 20.68
CA SER A 482 -76.50 4.12 19.36
C SER A 482 -75.15 4.83 19.47
N ASN A 483 -74.11 4.21 18.89
CA ASN A 483 -72.88 4.82 18.37
C ASN A 483 -72.20 3.70 17.55
N GLY A 484 -71.71 3.89 16.33
CA GLY A 484 -71.54 5.15 15.59
C GLY A 484 -70.17 5.19 14.91
N LEU A 485 -69.83 4.13 14.15
CA LEU A 485 -68.54 3.93 13.50
C LEU A 485 -68.67 2.82 12.44
N ASP A 486 -69.25 3.14 11.29
CA ASP A 486 -69.38 2.26 10.11
C ASP A 486 -69.33 3.12 8.84
N ASP A 487 -68.17 3.71 8.54
CA ASP A 487 -67.95 4.48 7.30
C ASP A 487 -66.46 4.68 6.96
N GLN A 488 -65.69 3.59 6.78
CA GLN A 488 -64.41 3.63 6.04
C GLN A 488 -64.16 2.38 5.17
N GLN A 489 -64.25 2.61 3.86
CA GLN A 489 -63.38 2.04 2.81
C GLN A 489 -63.32 0.51 2.66
N SER A 490 -64.32 -0.02 1.95
CA SER A 490 -64.02 -0.99 0.89
C SER A 490 -63.38 -0.24 -0.29
N LYS A 491 -62.05 -0.37 -0.50
CA LYS A 491 -61.44 -0.05 -1.80
C LYS A 491 -62.07 -0.96 -2.88
N SER A 492 -62.37 -0.41 -4.05
CA SER A 492 -62.78 -1.19 -5.23
C SER A 492 -61.59 -1.93 -5.83
N GLU A 493 -61.84 -3.10 -6.44
CA GLU A 493 -60.80 -3.93 -7.07
C GLU A 493 -60.07 -3.16 -8.20
N ASP A 494 -60.80 -2.31 -8.93
CA ASP A 494 -60.30 -1.33 -9.91
C ASP A 494 -59.15 -0.44 -9.39
N GLU A 495 -59.12 -0.13 -8.08
CA GLU A 495 -58.09 0.72 -7.47
C GLU A 495 -56.82 -0.08 -7.10
N VAL A 496 -56.89 -1.41 -7.14
CA VAL A 496 -55.76 -2.33 -6.92
C VAL A 496 -55.11 -2.73 -8.24
N GLU A 497 -55.87 -2.92 -9.31
CA GLU A 497 -55.30 -3.09 -10.67
C GLU A 497 -54.48 -1.86 -11.09
N ALA A 498 -54.94 -0.64 -10.78
CA ALA A 498 -54.21 0.59 -11.05
C ALA A 498 -52.88 0.73 -10.25
N GLU A 499 -52.80 0.16 -9.04
CA GLU A 499 -51.55 0.10 -8.26
C GLU A 499 -50.59 -0.98 -8.81
N LEU A 500 -51.10 -2.00 -9.51
CA LEU A 500 -50.30 -3.05 -10.16
C LEU A 500 -49.74 -2.62 -11.54
N GLU A 501 -50.52 -1.98 -12.40
CA GLU A 501 -50.01 -1.45 -13.69
C GLU A 501 -48.87 -0.43 -13.47
N GLY A 502 -48.93 0.34 -12.38
CA GLY A 502 -47.86 1.25 -11.97
C GLY A 502 -46.58 0.56 -11.50
N PHE A 503 -46.64 -0.73 -11.14
CA PHE A 503 -45.48 -1.51 -10.70
C PHE A 503 -44.70 -2.09 -11.89
N ASP A 504 -45.41 -2.66 -12.87
CA ASP A 504 -44.80 -3.20 -14.10
C ASP A 504 -44.07 -2.10 -14.89
N ALA A 505 -44.71 -0.92 -15.02
CA ALA A 505 -44.10 0.26 -15.65
C ALA A 505 -42.83 0.77 -14.91
N PHE A 506 -42.71 0.50 -13.60
CA PHE A 506 -41.51 0.81 -12.83
C PHE A 506 -40.41 -0.25 -13.02
N THR A 507 -40.76 -1.52 -13.20
CA THR A 507 -39.77 -2.57 -13.54
C THR A 507 -39.20 -2.42 -14.94
N ASP A 508 -40.00 -2.02 -15.94
CA ASP A 508 -39.53 -1.72 -17.29
C ASP A 508 -38.55 -0.53 -17.30
N PHE A 509 -38.87 0.54 -16.54
CA PHE A 509 -37.97 1.69 -16.39
C PHE A 509 -36.62 1.34 -15.75
N LEU A 510 -36.59 0.40 -14.80
CA LEU A 510 -35.34 -0.11 -14.23
C LEU A 510 -34.59 -1.03 -15.20
N ALA A 511 -35.29 -1.77 -16.05
CA ALA A 511 -34.68 -2.60 -17.09
C ALA A 511 -33.99 -1.74 -18.17
N ASP A 512 -34.61 -0.64 -18.62
CA ASP A 512 -33.99 0.29 -19.57
C ASP A 512 -32.71 0.91 -18.99
N ILE A 513 -32.71 1.38 -17.73
CA ILE A 513 -31.52 1.93 -17.06
C ILE A 513 -30.37 0.91 -17.02
N ILE A 514 -30.66 -0.36 -16.76
CA ILE A 514 -29.65 -1.44 -16.69
C ILE A 514 -29.09 -1.82 -18.08
N ASN A 515 -29.74 -1.42 -19.17
CA ASN A 515 -29.26 -1.65 -20.55
C ASN A 515 -28.59 -0.42 -21.19
N GLU A 516 -28.52 0.74 -20.50
CA GLU A 516 -27.77 1.92 -20.96
C GLU A 516 -26.37 2.08 -20.33
N GLU A 517 -25.96 1.20 -19.40
CA GLU A 517 -24.59 1.10 -18.84
C GLU A 517 -23.73 -0.02 -19.50
#